data_AF-A0A937FSR0-F1
#
_entry.id   AF-A0A937FSR0-F1
#
_cell.length_a   1.000
_cell.length_b   1.000
_cell.length_c   1.000
_cell.angle_alpha   90.00
_cell.angle_beta   90.00
_cell.angle_gamma   90.00
#
_symmetry.space_group_name_H-M   'P 1'
#
loop_
_entity.id
_entity.type
_entity.pdbx_description
1 polymer ?
#
loop_
_entity_poly.entity_id
_entity_poly.type
_entity_poly.pdbx_seq_one_letter_code
_entity_poly.pdbx_strand_id
1 'polypeptide(L)'
;MAIKLNKDESLFRNELIFTADAKAVNIDNTLVNLFMLLKHNGIRPKQRARAGSNSFIDLETLKRVFSKLEEEGSIKGFNDNPDAAELWMRSNLVNMVYRGNLDKEKISSLRPIHLESYRVRNAANTRDYNTADQVYLMLGANPTVREDLKSFLMEGWDQTTSKINSGNHLDVDSLGLLHIIKNVKPGFLESSSSLNQIQPLLLEQAELFCDDVRRLLVYKRLIPRNVLIDYLKTITSFHLSIYIQKLIHTLPKMVEKGNDTVRADWNIVVDATDDFESKIARISAEDADTLSNNVYDYIKATFQINAALRRLKLDKTNSDNLRRAMELLKEKPQDFEIYFETQWDNLYSTLDEEDKDLISDMVKYEDTYFDRYIELILKARGNYQFRYHMQLFDNLSQKNNERGFLAQGRGRKHPRRYVLGTRLLETLVQILVLESDGSNFQTRTLSIEELIQNIRDRYGIIINGLAEDRFKDADLNTHLAFKENVEAFKLKLRQIGFYNDLSDAYILQRIRPRYELNVQ
;
A
#
# COMPACT_ATOMS: atom_id res chain seq x y z
N MET A 1 -13.53 -30.50 -0.42
CA MET A 1 -13.89 -30.30 0.99
C MET A 1 -14.37 -28.88 1.20
N ALA A 2 -15.59 -28.71 1.70
CA ALA A 2 -16.16 -27.40 1.99
C ALA A 2 -16.53 -27.32 3.47
N ILE A 3 -15.51 -27.21 4.33
CA ILE A 3 -15.68 -26.96 5.76
C ILE A 3 -16.47 -25.65 5.91
N LYS A 4 -17.71 -25.76 6.43
CA LYS A 4 -18.59 -24.61 6.65
C LYS A 4 -18.26 -23.94 7.97
N LEU A 5 -17.35 -22.98 7.93
CA LEU A 5 -17.11 -22.08 9.05
C LEU A 5 -18.27 -21.10 9.23
N ASN A 6 -18.51 -20.68 10.47
CA ASN A 6 -19.45 -19.59 10.72
C ASN A 6 -18.86 -18.23 10.24
N LYS A 7 -19.68 -17.17 10.27
CA LYS A 7 -19.29 -15.85 9.77
C LYS A 7 -18.08 -15.27 10.51
N ASP A 8 -18.02 -15.45 11.82
CA ASP A 8 -16.99 -14.86 12.67
C ASP A 8 -15.67 -15.64 12.62
N GLU A 9 -15.74 -16.95 12.38
CA GLU A 9 -14.60 -17.84 12.16
C GLU A 9 -13.97 -17.67 10.79
N SER A 10 -14.79 -17.49 9.76
CA SER A 10 -14.32 -17.30 8.39
C SER A 10 -13.74 -15.90 8.12
N LEU A 11 -13.97 -14.95 9.03
CA LEU A 11 -13.46 -13.58 8.97
C LEU A 11 -11.98 -13.52 9.34
N PHE A 12 -11.13 -13.35 8.33
CA PHE A 12 -9.69 -13.19 8.50
C PHE A 12 -9.31 -11.77 8.93
N ARG A 13 -9.91 -10.76 8.29
CA ARG A 13 -9.55 -9.34 8.46
C ARG A 13 -9.55 -8.94 9.94
N ASN A 14 -8.49 -8.28 10.35
CA ASN A 14 -8.34 -7.73 11.69
C ASN A 14 -7.74 -6.33 11.61
N GLU A 15 -8.58 -5.33 11.84
CA GLU A 15 -8.23 -3.92 11.75
C GLU A 15 -7.16 -3.49 12.75
N LEU A 16 -7.00 -4.24 13.86
CA LEU A 16 -5.94 -4.00 14.85
C LEU A 16 -4.54 -4.43 14.34
N ILE A 17 -4.48 -5.28 13.31
CA ILE A 17 -3.24 -5.80 12.71
C ILE A 17 -2.99 -5.08 11.37
N PHE A 18 -3.94 -5.22 10.44
CA PHE A 18 -3.89 -4.66 9.10
C PHE A 18 -5.31 -4.55 8.53
N THR A 19 -5.72 -3.33 8.16
CA THR A 19 -7.13 -3.09 7.79
C THR A 19 -7.52 -3.63 6.42
N ALA A 20 -6.55 -3.86 5.52
CA ALA A 20 -6.86 -4.24 4.15
C ALA A 20 -7.23 -5.72 4.04
N ASP A 21 -8.26 -6.03 3.23
CA ASP A 21 -8.53 -7.41 2.84
C ASP A 21 -7.53 -7.84 1.77
N ALA A 22 -6.97 -9.05 1.93
CA ALA A 22 -6.11 -9.65 0.93
C ALA A 22 -6.89 -9.89 -0.37
N LYS A 23 -6.67 -9.03 -1.36
CA LYS A 23 -7.30 -9.01 -2.69
C LYS A 23 -6.42 -8.25 -3.68
N ALA A 24 -6.80 -8.30 -4.96
CA ALA A 24 -6.23 -7.43 -5.99
C ALA A 24 -6.59 -5.96 -5.70
N VAL A 25 -5.61 -5.18 -5.24
CA VAL A 25 -5.76 -3.74 -4.96
C VAL A 25 -5.20 -2.91 -6.11
N ASN A 26 -5.84 -1.78 -6.41
CA ASN A 26 -5.29 -0.77 -7.32
C ASN A 26 -4.97 0.50 -6.53
N ILE A 27 -3.75 1.00 -6.63
CA ILE A 27 -3.29 2.15 -5.84
C ILE A 27 -4.06 3.44 -6.13
N ASP A 28 -4.54 3.63 -7.37
CA ASP A 28 -5.39 4.78 -7.70
C ASP A 28 -6.74 4.67 -6.97
N ASN A 29 -7.35 3.49 -6.91
CA ASN A 29 -8.57 3.26 -6.13
C ASN A 29 -8.33 3.50 -4.63
N THR A 30 -7.16 3.08 -4.12
CA THR A 30 -6.75 3.35 -2.73
C THR A 30 -6.69 4.85 -2.47
N LEU A 31 -6.03 5.64 -3.32
CA LEU A 31 -5.96 7.09 -3.12
C LEU A 31 -7.32 7.78 -3.26
N VAL A 32 -8.15 7.37 -4.22
CA VAL A 32 -9.52 7.91 -4.35
C VAL A 32 -10.33 7.67 -3.08
N ASN A 33 -10.23 6.48 -2.49
CA ASN A 33 -10.91 6.18 -1.23
C ASN A 33 -10.25 6.87 -0.03
N LEU A 34 -8.92 7.05 -0.04
CA LEU A 34 -8.22 7.81 0.98
C LEU A 34 -8.71 9.26 1.03
N PHE A 35 -8.93 9.87 -0.13
CA PHE A 35 -9.38 11.26 -0.20
C PHE A 35 -10.79 11.43 0.41
N MET A 36 -11.66 10.44 0.19
CA MET A 36 -12.94 10.36 0.89
C MET A 36 -12.74 10.27 2.41
N LEU A 37 -11.84 9.42 2.89
CA LEU A 37 -11.55 9.31 4.34
C LEU A 37 -10.98 10.62 4.90
N LEU A 38 -10.05 11.28 4.22
CA LEU A 38 -9.48 12.57 4.63
C LEU A 38 -10.56 13.66 4.70
N LYS A 39 -11.48 13.67 3.71
CA LYS A 39 -12.59 14.61 3.68
C LYS A 39 -13.59 14.39 4.81
N HIS A 40 -13.86 13.13 5.15
CA HIS A 40 -14.85 12.73 6.14
C HIS A 40 -14.23 12.27 7.48
N ASN A 41 -12.99 12.70 7.77
CA ASN A 41 -12.28 12.44 9.02
C ASN A 41 -12.31 10.96 9.44
N GLY A 42 -11.97 10.05 8.52
CA GLY A 42 -11.88 8.61 8.77
C GLY A 42 -13.20 7.85 8.61
N ILE A 43 -14.29 8.55 8.28
CA ILE A 43 -15.58 7.93 7.98
C ILE A 43 -15.66 7.58 6.49
N ARG A 44 -16.16 6.39 6.17
CA ARG A 44 -16.36 5.90 4.80
C ARG A 44 -17.85 5.96 4.40
N PRO A 45 -18.38 7.13 4.03
CA PRO A 45 -19.80 7.26 3.70
C PRO A 45 -20.20 6.39 2.52
N LYS A 46 -21.40 5.81 2.60
CA LYS A 46 -21.96 5.01 1.50
C LYS A 46 -22.62 5.94 0.48
N GLN A 47 -22.22 5.82 -0.78
CA GLN A 47 -22.84 6.59 -1.86
C GLN A 47 -24.27 6.07 -2.11
N ARG A 48 -25.26 6.97 -2.11
CA ARG A 48 -26.65 6.63 -2.43
C ARG A 48 -26.76 6.16 -3.87
N ALA A 49 -27.47 5.06 -4.11
CA ALA A 49 -27.93 4.72 -5.45
C ALA A 49 -28.94 5.79 -5.89
N ARG A 50 -28.68 6.46 -7.03
CA ARG A 50 -29.66 7.40 -7.60
C ARG A 50 -30.80 6.58 -8.20
N ALA A 51 -32.03 6.77 -7.73
CA ALA A 51 -33.20 6.14 -8.33
C ALA A 51 -33.44 6.69 -9.75
N GLY A 52 -33.68 5.81 -10.73
CA GLY A 52 -34.29 6.15 -12.02
C GLY A 52 -33.40 6.70 -13.15
N SER A 53 -32.08 6.86 -12.98
CA SER A 53 -31.17 7.17 -14.10
C SER A 53 -29.84 6.45 -13.90
N ASN A 54 -29.22 6.01 -15.00
CA ASN A 54 -27.95 5.28 -14.99
C ASN A 54 -26.91 6.05 -14.15
N SER A 55 -26.73 5.61 -12.90
CA SER A 55 -25.76 6.15 -11.94
C SER A 55 -24.31 5.85 -12.32
N PHE A 56 -24.13 5.11 -13.42
CA PHE A 56 -22.86 4.72 -13.97
C PHE A 56 -22.25 5.86 -14.77
N ILE A 57 -21.02 6.24 -14.43
CA ILE A 57 -20.26 7.28 -15.12
C ILE A 57 -19.49 6.62 -16.27
N ASP A 58 -19.75 7.07 -17.50
CA ASP A 58 -19.03 6.71 -18.72
C ASP A 58 -18.45 7.96 -19.40
N LEU A 59 -17.66 7.75 -20.47
CA LEU A 59 -17.03 8.85 -21.19
C LEU A 59 -18.06 9.77 -21.87
N GLU A 60 -19.15 9.22 -22.40
CA GLU A 60 -20.22 10.00 -23.02
C GLU A 60 -20.89 10.96 -22.02
N THR A 61 -21.05 10.52 -20.78
CA THR A 61 -21.54 11.39 -19.70
C THR A 61 -20.58 12.53 -19.42
N LEU A 62 -19.27 12.30 -19.42
CA LEU A 62 -18.28 13.37 -19.24
C LEU A 62 -18.19 14.30 -20.44
N LYS A 63 -18.28 13.79 -21.67
CA LYS A 63 -18.35 14.60 -22.90
C LYS A 63 -19.49 15.59 -22.83
N ARG A 64 -20.70 15.14 -22.47
CA ARG A 64 -21.87 16.02 -22.29
C ARG A 64 -21.65 17.11 -21.24
N VAL A 65 -20.92 16.81 -20.16
CA VAL A 65 -20.58 17.82 -19.14
C VAL A 65 -19.69 18.91 -19.74
N PHE A 66 -18.66 18.54 -20.49
CA PHE A 66 -17.77 19.51 -21.13
C PHE A 66 -18.44 20.29 -22.27
N SER A 67 -19.25 19.65 -23.12
CA SER A 67 -20.04 20.37 -24.14
C SER A 67 -20.94 21.44 -23.51
N LYS A 68 -21.58 21.14 -22.38
CA LYS A 68 -22.38 22.12 -21.65
C LYS A 68 -21.53 23.25 -21.06
N LEU A 69 -20.33 22.95 -20.55
CA LEU A 69 -19.41 23.97 -20.05
C LEU A 69 -18.94 24.91 -21.16
N GLU A 70 -18.83 24.42 -22.40
CA GLU A 70 -18.52 25.24 -23.57
C GLU A 70 -19.70 26.13 -23.96
N GLU A 71 -20.93 25.61 -23.96
CA GLU A 71 -22.16 26.40 -24.17
C GLU A 71 -22.31 27.52 -23.14
N GLU A 72 -21.93 27.26 -21.89
CA GLU A 72 -21.92 28.24 -20.79
C GLU A 72 -20.74 29.24 -20.87
N GLY A 73 -19.84 29.10 -21.85
CA GLY A 73 -18.68 29.97 -22.05
C GLY A 73 -17.55 29.77 -21.05
N SER A 74 -17.56 28.67 -20.28
CA SER A 74 -16.51 28.35 -19.29
C SER A 74 -15.25 27.76 -19.93
N ILE A 75 -15.38 27.13 -21.11
CA ILE A 75 -14.29 26.57 -21.91
C ILE A 75 -14.54 26.88 -23.40
N LYS A 76 -13.57 26.59 -24.27
CA LYS A 76 -13.70 26.71 -25.73
C LYS A 76 -12.86 25.67 -26.47
N GLY A 77 -13.27 25.34 -27.70
CA GLY A 77 -12.61 24.41 -28.61
C GLY A 77 -12.84 22.93 -28.30
N PHE A 78 -13.76 22.59 -27.37
CA PHE A 78 -13.99 21.20 -26.96
C PHE A 78 -14.77 20.44 -28.03
N ASN A 79 -15.91 20.98 -28.46
CA ASN A 79 -16.75 20.42 -29.51
C ASN A 79 -16.06 20.46 -30.89
N ASP A 80 -15.12 21.38 -31.10
CA ASP A 80 -14.31 21.47 -32.32
C ASP A 80 -13.23 20.37 -32.41
N ASN A 81 -12.85 19.75 -31.29
CA ASN A 81 -11.76 18.77 -31.21
C ASN A 81 -12.15 17.51 -30.41
N PRO A 82 -13.18 16.76 -30.83
CA PRO A 82 -13.77 15.67 -30.04
C PRO A 82 -12.80 14.52 -29.75
N ASP A 83 -11.94 14.16 -30.71
CA ASP A 83 -10.98 13.06 -30.56
C ASP A 83 -9.88 13.41 -29.54
N ALA A 84 -9.32 14.63 -29.66
CA ALA A 84 -8.32 15.12 -28.73
C ALA A 84 -8.89 15.27 -27.31
N ALA A 85 -10.13 15.75 -27.20
CA ALA A 85 -10.85 15.84 -25.95
C ALA A 85 -11.04 14.48 -25.28
N GLU A 86 -11.48 13.46 -26.03
CA GLU A 86 -11.61 12.09 -25.49
C GLU A 86 -10.26 11.54 -25.02
N LEU A 87 -9.21 11.68 -25.82
CA LEU A 87 -7.86 11.21 -25.45
C LEU A 87 -7.34 11.89 -24.18
N TRP A 88 -7.56 13.20 -24.04
CA TRP A 88 -7.23 13.94 -22.83
C TRP A 88 -8.03 13.44 -21.62
N MET A 89 -9.36 13.31 -21.73
CA MET A 89 -10.20 12.80 -20.63
C MET A 89 -9.72 11.42 -20.15
N ARG A 90 -9.47 10.50 -21.10
CA ARG A 90 -9.02 9.13 -20.83
C ARG A 90 -7.63 9.06 -20.20
N SER A 91 -6.75 10.00 -20.55
CA SER A 91 -5.34 9.97 -20.11
C SER A 91 -5.11 10.76 -18.84
N ASN A 92 -5.84 11.86 -18.64
CA ASN A 92 -5.55 12.86 -17.62
C ASN A 92 -6.63 12.98 -16.54
N LEU A 93 -7.90 12.70 -16.86
CA LEU A 93 -9.01 12.96 -15.94
C LEU A 93 -9.57 11.72 -15.26
N VAL A 94 -9.58 10.56 -15.93
CA VAL A 94 -10.26 9.36 -15.41
C VAL A 94 -9.31 8.19 -15.17
N ASN A 95 -9.68 7.35 -14.23
CA ASN A 95 -9.12 6.01 -14.05
C ASN A 95 -10.05 4.99 -14.68
N MET A 96 -9.48 4.01 -15.38
CA MET A 96 -10.23 2.97 -16.08
C MET A 96 -9.83 1.58 -15.58
N VAL A 97 -10.80 0.68 -15.51
CA VAL A 97 -10.59 -0.77 -15.33
C VAL A 97 -10.75 -1.47 -16.67
N TYR A 98 -10.04 -2.58 -16.86
CA TYR A 98 -10.00 -3.32 -18.13
C TYR A 98 -9.55 -2.45 -19.33
N ARG A 99 -8.62 -1.52 -19.08
CA ARG A 99 -8.11 -0.61 -20.11
C ARG A 99 -7.59 -1.39 -21.33
N GLY A 100 -8.00 -0.96 -22.53
CA GLY A 100 -7.64 -1.64 -23.79
C GLY A 100 -8.48 -2.88 -24.13
N ASN A 101 -9.41 -3.30 -23.25
CA ASN A 101 -10.44 -4.28 -23.59
C ASN A 101 -11.73 -3.54 -23.96
N LEU A 102 -11.95 -3.26 -25.24
CA LEU A 102 -13.03 -2.39 -25.73
C LEU A 102 -14.42 -2.78 -25.18
N ASP A 103 -14.69 -4.07 -24.97
CA ASP A 103 -15.99 -4.55 -24.50
C ASP A 103 -16.20 -4.43 -22.98
N LYS A 104 -15.10 -4.44 -22.20
CA LYS A 104 -15.14 -4.47 -20.72
C LYS A 104 -14.63 -3.20 -20.08
N GLU A 105 -13.99 -2.33 -20.85
CA GLU A 105 -13.38 -1.11 -20.37
C GLU A 105 -14.43 -0.19 -19.74
N LYS A 106 -14.14 0.25 -18.52
CA LYS A 106 -15.07 1.02 -17.71
C LYS A 106 -14.32 2.08 -16.94
N ILE A 107 -14.93 3.25 -16.77
CA ILE A 107 -14.44 4.22 -15.79
C ILE A 107 -14.62 3.62 -14.39
N SER A 108 -13.59 3.77 -13.57
CA SER A 108 -13.67 3.52 -12.12
C SER A 108 -13.97 4.82 -11.40
N SER A 109 -13.15 5.85 -11.60
CA SER A 109 -13.27 7.15 -10.93
C SER A 109 -12.63 8.27 -11.75
N LEU A 110 -12.72 9.50 -11.26
CA LEU A 110 -11.72 10.52 -11.62
C LEU A 110 -10.34 10.15 -11.06
N ARG A 111 -9.29 10.67 -11.67
CA ARG A 111 -7.92 10.55 -11.18
C ARG A 111 -7.78 11.22 -9.80
N PRO A 112 -7.02 10.61 -8.86
CA PRO A 112 -6.86 11.15 -7.50
C PRO A 112 -5.82 12.27 -7.47
N ILE A 113 -6.12 13.41 -8.08
CA ILE A 113 -5.23 14.60 -8.07
C ILE A 113 -5.76 15.74 -7.18
N HIS A 114 -7.05 15.70 -6.83
CA HIS A 114 -7.71 16.66 -5.95
C HIS A 114 -8.58 15.92 -4.91
N LEU A 115 -8.75 16.48 -3.71
CA LEU A 115 -9.45 15.83 -2.60
C LEU A 115 -10.88 15.41 -2.98
N GLU A 116 -11.55 16.20 -3.81
CA GLU A 116 -12.94 15.98 -4.21
C GLU A 116 -13.11 14.94 -5.35
N SER A 117 -12.03 14.34 -5.88
CA SER A 117 -12.08 13.35 -6.98
C SER A 117 -12.97 12.14 -6.68
N TYR A 118 -13.14 11.76 -5.41
CA TYR A 118 -13.98 10.62 -5.00
C TYR A 118 -15.48 10.81 -5.28
N ARG A 119 -15.95 12.03 -5.55
CA ARG A 119 -17.37 12.33 -5.81
C ARG A 119 -17.88 11.75 -7.12
N VAL A 120 -16.98 11.52 -8.06
CA VAL A 120 -17.29 11.03 -9.41
C VAL A 120 -16.60 9.69 -9.56
N ARG A 121 -17.34 8.63 -9.21
CA ARG A 121 -16.86 7.25 -9.25
C ARG A 121 -17.98 6.24 -9.43
N ASN A 122 -17.62 5.12 -10.03
CA ASN A 122 -18.38 3.89 -10.07
C ASN A 122 -17.92 3.02 -8.89
N ALA A 123 -18.63 3.09 -7.76
CA ALA A 123 -18.22 2.47 -6.50
C ALA A 123 -17.88 0.97 -6.62
N ALA A 124 -18.60 0.22 -7.45
CA ALA A 124 -18.32 -1.19 -7.71
C ALA A 124 -16.97 -1.44 -8.39
N ASN A 125 -16.49 -0.51 -9.22
CA ASN A 125 -15.22 -0.55 -9.94
C ASN A 125 -14.08 0.15 -9.19
N THR A 126 -14.39 0.88 -8.12
CA THR A 126 -13.42 1.67 -7.31
C THR A 126 -13.14 1.00 -5.96
N ARG A 127 -13.25 -0.33 -5.90
CA ARG A 127 -12.95 -1.07 -4.66
C ARG A 127 -11.45 -1.02 -4.38
N ASP A 128 -11.12 -0.69 -3.15
CA ASP A 128 -9.76 -0.70 -2.59
C ASP A 128 -9.60 -1.75 -1.47
N TYR A 129 -10.67 -2.49 -1.16
CA TYR A 129 -10.66 -3.55 -0.15
C TYR A 129 -10.12 -3.08 1.22
N ASN A 130 -10.54 -1.88 1.64
CA ASN A 130 -10.14 -1.23 2.90
C ASN A 130 -8.63 -0.92 3.00
N THR A 131 -7.92 -0.91 1.88
CA THR A 131 -6.51 -0.50 1.85
C THR A 131 -6.35 0.99 2.19
N ALA A 132 -7.28 1.85 1.78
CA ALA A 132 -7.21 3.26 2.14
C ALA A 132 -7.38 3.49 3.65
N ASP A 133 -8.09 2.60 4.34
CA ASP A 133 -8.25 2.65 5.79
C ASP A 133 -6.88 2.48 6.46
N GLN A 134 -6.02 1.60 5.93
CA GLN A 134 -4.67 1.38 6.44
C GLN A 134 -3.81 2.63 6.22
N VAL A 135 -3.90 3.25 5.05
CA VAL A 135 -3.14 4.48 4.75
C VAL A 135 -3.60 5.61 5.65
N TYR A 136 -4.90 5.76 5.85
CA TYR A 136 -5.45 6.76 6.76
C TYR A 136 -5.01 6.51 8.21
N LEU A 137 -5.01 5.25 8.65
CA LEU A 137 -4.52 4.84 9.97
C LEU A 137 -3.04 5.18 10.14
N MET A 138 -2.21 4.91 9.12
CA MET A 138 -0.78 5.26 9.13
C MET A 138 -0.57 6.78 9.19
N LEU A 139 -1.35 7.58 8.46
CA LEU A 139 -1.34 9.05 8.58
C LEU A 139 -1.76 9.53 9.97
N GLY A 140 -2.48 8.70 10.74
CA GLY A 140 -2.84 8.97 12.13
C GLY A 140 -1.64 9.07 13.08
N ALA A 141 -0.48 8.50 12.71
CA ALA A 141 0.75 8.62 13.48
C ALA A 141 1.26 10.07 13.54
N ASN A 142 0.94 10.90 12.54
CA ASN A 142 1.23 12.33 12.54
C ASN A 142 0.03 13.14 12.01
N PRO A 143 -0.88 13.59 12.90
CA PRO A 143 -2.06 14.34 12.51
C PRO A 143 -1.76 15.63 11.74
N THR A 144 -0.64 16.30 12.04
CA THR A 144 -0.22 17.52 11.32
C THR A 144 0.05 17.21 9.85
N VAL A 145 0.83 16.16 9.57
CA VAL A 145 1.10 15.73 8.18
C VAL A 145 -0.17 15.33 7.45
N ARG A 146 -1.11 14.67 8.15
CA ARG A 146 -2.43 14.32 7.59
C ARG A 146 -3.20 15.57 7.16
N GLU A 147 -3.25 16.60 8.01
CA GLU A 147 -3.93 17.86 7.69
C GLU A 147 -3.18 18.67 6.61
N ASP A 148 -1.85 18.64 6.58
CA ASP A 148 -1.05 19.27 5.52
C ASP A 148 -1.33 18.63 4.16
N LEU A 149 -1.37 17.29 4.11
CA LEU A 149 -1.75 16.55 2.90
C LEU A 149 -3.17 16.90 2.46
N LYS A 150 -4.12 16.88 3.39
CA LYS A 150 -5.52 17.26 3.11
C LYS A 150 -5.61 18.68 2.58
N SER A 151 -4.88 19.62 3.18
CA SER A 151 -4.86 21.03 2.77
C SER A 151 -4.30 21.20 1.37
N PHE A 152 -3.17 20.55 1.06
CA PHE A 152 -2.63 20.50 -0.30
C PHE A 152 -3.65 19.94 -1.30
N LEU A 153 -4.30 18.82 -0.98
CA LEU A 153 -5.28 18.20 -1.87
C LEU A 153 -6.53 19.05 -2.12
N MET A 154 -6.85 20.01 -1.25
CA MET A 154 -8.01 20.91 -1.35
C MET A 154 -7.76 22.22 -2.10
N GLU A 155 -6.50 22.56 -2.40
CA GLU A 155 -6.19 23.84 -3.03
C GLU A 155 -6.96 24.03 -4.33
N GLY A 156 -7.54 25.22 -4.51
CA GLY A 156 -8.33 25.57 -5.70
C GLY A 156 -9.84 25.36 -5.56
N TRP A 157 -10.31 24.78 -4.45
CA TRP A 157 -11.73 24.53 -4.20
C TRP A 157 -12.22 25.19 -2.91
N ASP A 158 -13.26 26.02 -3.01
CA ASP A 158 -13.99 26.55 -1.86
C ASP A 158 -15.12 25.59 -1.46
N GLN A 159 -15.00 25.01 -0.28
CA GLN A 159 -15.98 24.05 0.24
C GLN A 159 -17.30 24.69 0.65
N THR A 160 -17.28 25.96 1.07
CA THR A 160 -18.46 26.68 1.53
C THR A 160 -19.32 27.09 0.33
N THR A 161 -18.70 27.67 -0.69
CA THR A 161 -19.44 28.14 -1.87
C THR A 161 -19.57 27.10 -2.97
N SER A 162 -18.83 25.98 -2.89
CA SER A 162 -18.71 24.98 -3.96
C SER A 162 -18.27 25.61 -5.29
N LYS A 163 -17.29 26.53 -5.22
CA LYS A 163 -16.73 27.23 -6.37
C LYS A 163 -15.23 26.99 -6.49
N ILE A 164 -14.73 27.18 -7.71
CA ILE A 164 -13.31 27.13 -8.02
C ILE A 164 -12.70 28.48 -7.67
N ASN A 165 -11.57 28.47 -6.96
CA ASN A 165 -10.87 29.69 -6.56
C ASN A 165 -9.92 30.13 -7.69
N SER A 166 -10.31 31.16 -8.44
CA SER A 166 -9.56 31.68 -9.59
C SER A 166 -8.20 32.31 -9.24
N GLY A 167 -7.92 32.57 -7.95
CA GLY A 167 -6.64 33.13 -7.50
C GLY A 167 -5.50 32.10 -7.41
N ASN A 168 -5.80 30.81 -7.50
CA ASN A 168 -4.80 29.75 -7.45
C ASN A 168 -4.41 29.36 -8.89
N HIS A 169 -3.11 29.33 -9.18
CA HIS A 169 -2.56 28.81 -10.44
C HIS A 169 -2.73 27.28 -10.48
N LEU A 170 -3.92 26.80 -10.82
CA LEU A 170 -4.21 25.38 -11.01
C LEU A 170 -3.73 24.93 -12.38
N ASP A 171 -3.18 23.71 -12.45
CA ASP A 171 -2.89 23.06 -13.72
C ASP A 171 -4.18 22.67 -14.46
N VAL A 172 -4.05 22.44 -15.77
CA VAL A 172 -5.17 22.15 -16.67
C VAL A 172 -5.97 20.92 -16.23
N ASP A 173 -5.31 19.89 -15.73
CA ASP A 173 -5.97 18.65 -15.32
C ASP A 173 -6.76 18.86 -14.03
N SER A 174 -6.17 19.55 -13.05
CA SER A 174 -6.86 19.94 -11.82
C SER A 174 -8.09 20.81 -12.10
N LEU A 175 -7.94 21.82 -12.95
CA LEU A 175 -9.05 22.69 -13.34
C LEU A 175 -10.16 21.90 -14.06
N GLY A 176 -9.78 21.03 -15.00
CA GLY A 176 -10.70 20.14 -15.70
C GLY A 176 -11.51 19.25 -14.75
N LEU A 177 -10.87 18.64 -13.75
CA LEU A 177 -11.58 17.86 -12.74
C LEU A 177 -12.52 18.69 -11.89
N LEU A 178 -12.10 19.88 -11.45
CA LEU A 178 -12.95 20.75 -10.62
C LEU A 178 -14.20 21.20 -11.37
N HIS A 179 -14.11 21.44 -12.68
CA HIS A 179 -15.26 21.74 -13.52
C HIS A 179 -16.27 20.58 -13.57
N ILE A 180 -15.81 19.34 -13.61
CA ILE A 180 -16.70 18.16 -13.49
C ILE A 180 -17.32 18.11 -12.09
N ILE A 181 -16.50 18.20 -11.03
CA ILE A 181 -16.89 18.05 -9.63
C ILE A 181 -17.92 19.10 -9.20
N LYS A 182 -17.77 20.34 -9.67
CA LYS A 182 -18.68 21.46 -9.37
C LYS A 182 -20.14 21.12 -9.67
N ASN A 183 -20.37 20.35 -10.72
CA ASN A 183 -21.71 19.99 -11.18
C ASN A 183 -22.19 18.63 -10.63
N VAL A 184 -21.33 17.86 -9.94
CA VAL A 184 -21.68 16.53 -9.43
C VAL A 184 -21.82 16.54 -7.91
N LYS A 185 -23.06 16.54 -7.41
CA LYS A 185 -23.37 16.36 -5.98
C LYS A 185 -23.84 14.92 -5.74
N PRO A 186 -22.96 13.98 -5.35
CA PRO A 186 -23.39 12.65 -4.95
C PRO A 186 -24.09 12.72 -3.59
N GLY A 187 -25.20 12.00 -3.44
CA GLY A 187 -25.80 11.80 -2.13
C GLY A 187 -25.00 10.77 -1.35
N PHE A 188 -24.73 11.04 -0.08
CA PHE A 188 -24.09 10.09 0.83
C PHE A 188 -25.06 9.69 1.96
N LEU A 189 -24.86 8.50 2.50
CA LEU A 189 -25.48 8.01 3.71
C LEU A 189 -24.43 8.01 4.82
N GLU A 190 -24.88 8.36 6.02
CA GLU A 190 -24.04 8.26 7.21
C GLU A 190 -23.61 6.81 7.46
N SER A 191 -22.41 6.66 8.00
CA SER A 191 -21.80 5.39 8.35
C SER A 191 -20.94 5.58 9.59
N SER A 192 -20.90 4.60 10.49
CA SER A 192 -19.92 4.59 11.58
C SER A 192 -18.55 4.10 11.08
N SER A 193 -17.50 4.52 11.78
CA SER A 193 -16.13 4.05 11.58
C SER A 193 -15.43 4.02 12.94
N SER A 194 -14.72 2.92 13.23
CA SER A 194 -13.85 2.79 14.40
C SER A 194 -12.39 3.17 14.09
N LEU A 195 -12.10 3.62 12.87
CA LEU A 195 -10.72 3.80 12.39
C LEU A 195 -9.92 4.81 13.22
N ASN A 196 -10.57 5.86 13.74
CA ASN A 196 -9.92 6.86 14.61
C ASN A 196 -9.72 6.38 16.06
N GLN A 197 -10.22 5.20 16.42
CA GLN A 197 -10.15 4.65 17.78
C GLN A 197 -8.99 3.67 17.95
N ILE A 198 -8.34 3.29 16.85
CA ILE A 198 -7.25 2.32 16.81
C ILE A 198 -5.96 2.99 16.33
N GLN A 199 -4.82 2.40 16.66
CA GLN A 199 -3.47 2.82 16.28
C GLN A 199 -2.83 1.79 15.34
N PRO A 200 -1.92 2.21 14.43
CA PRO A 200 -1.13 1.27 13.64
C PRO A 200 -0.28 0.36 14.54
N LEU A 201 -0.33 -0.97 14.31
CA LEU A 201 0.49 -1.94 15.03
C LEU A 201 2.01 -1.68 14.86
N LEU A 202 2.43 -1.33 13.64
CA LEU A 202 3.82 -0.94 13.35
C LEU A 202 3.94 0.59 13.32
N LEU A 203 3.86 1.22 14.50
CA LEU A 203 3.87 2.68 14.64
C LEU A 203 5.08 3.34 13.97
N GLU A 204 6.29 2.83 14.17
CA GLU A 204 7.52 3.35 13.55
C GLU A 204 7.45 3.37 12.02
N GLN A 205 6.83 2.35 11.41
CA GLN A 205 6.63 2.29 9.94
C GLN A 205 5.59 3.32 9.48
N ALA A 206 4.58 3.60 10.30
CA ALA A 206 3.57 4.63 10.03
C ALA A 206 4.15 6.05 10.18
N GLU A 207 4.98 6.28 11.19
CA GLU A 207 5.72 7.54 11.39
C GLU A 207 6.68 7.80 10.23
N LEU A 208 7.41 6.76 9.79
CA LEU A 208 8.28 6.85 8.62
C LEU A 208 7.51 7.24 7.35
N PHE A 209 6.34 6.62 7.11
CA PHE A 209 5.48 7.00 6.01
C PHE A 209 5.03 8.47 6.11
N CYS A 210 4.68 8.93 7.31
CA CYS A 210 4.34 10.34 7.54
C CYS A 210 5.51 11.28 7.23
N ASP A 211 6.73 10.93 7.63
CA ASP A 211 7.92 11.74 7.32
C ASP A 211 8.18 11.79 5.81
N ASP A 212 8.01 10.68 5.09
CA ASP A 212 8.11 10.65 3.62
C ASP A 212 7.03 11.51 2.94
N VAL A 213 5.79 11.46 3.42
CA VAL A 213 4.71 12.34 2.93
C VAL A 213 5.05 13.81 3.20
N ARG A 214 5.52 14.13 4.41
CA ARG A 214 5.95 15.49 4.78
C ARG A 214 7.04 16.00 3.84
N ARG A 215 8.08 15.20 3.59
CA ARG A 215 9.19 15.51 2.67
C ARG A 215 8.70 15.77 1.25
N LEU A 216 7.78 14.94 0.73
CA LEU A 216 7.19 15.17 -0.57
C LEU A 216 6.40 16.49 -0.64
N LEU A 217 5.63 16.81 0.39
CA LEU A 217 4.82 18.04 0.44
C LEU A 217 5.67 19.32 0.42
N VAL A 218 6.97 19.26 0.74
CA VAL A 218 7.88 20.40 0.59
C VAL A 218 7.95 20.87 -0.87
N TYR A 219 7.83 19.94 -1.83
CA TYR A 219 7.88 20.24 -3.25
C TYR A 219 6.56 20.78 -3.83
N LYS A 220 5.49 20.93 -3.03
CA LYS A 220 4.13 21.24 -3.53
C LYS A 220 4.00 22.53 -4.36
N ARG A 221 4.94 23.46 -4.24
CA ARG A 221 5.01 24.71 -5.03
C ARG A 221 6.12 24.71 -6.09
N LEU A 222 6.98 23.70 -6.11
CA LEU A 222 8.13 23.60 -7.00
C LEU A 222 7.88 22.67 -8.19
N ILE A 223 6.99 21.69 -8.02
CA ILE A 223 6.69 20.70 -9.06
C ILE A 223 5.20 20.66 -9.38
N PRO A 224 4.82 20.24 -10.60
CA PRO A 224 3.41 20.08 -10.94
C PRO A 224 2.71 19.09 -10.01
N ARG A 225 1.47 19.41 -9.62
CA ARG A 225 0.64 18.59 -8.73
C ARG A 225 0.57 17.12 -9.16
N ASN A 226 0.40 16.85 -10.45
CA ASN A 226 0.37 15.48 -10.97
C ASN A 226 1.65 14.69 -10.67
N VAL A 227 2.82 15.35 -10.74
CA VAL A 227 4.11 14.72 -10.43
C VAL A 227 4.19 14.38 -8.94
N LEU A 228 3.80 15.33 -8.08
CA LEU A 228 3.76 15.11 -6.64
C LEU A 228 2.79 13.99 -6.23
N ILE A 229 1.62 13.93 -6.89
CA ILE A 229 0.64 12.86 -6.69
C ILE A 229 1.19 11.50 -7.14
N ASP A 230 1.95 11.45 -8.23
CA ASP A 230 2.61 10.22 -8.66
C ASP A 230 3.71 9.76 -7.69
N TYR A 231 4.46 10.67 -7.08
CA TYR A 231 5.36 10.36 -5.97
C TYR A 231 4.60 9.84 -4.76
N LEU A 232 3.50 10.50 -4.37
CA LEU A 232 2.64 10.06 -3.27
C LEU A 232 2.08 8.65 -3.51
N LYS A 233 1.63 8.33 -4.73
CA LYS A 233 1.19 6.97 -5.11
C LYS A 233 2.32 5.96 -4.90
N THR A 234 3.51 6.31 -5.35
CA THR A 234 4.69 5.45 -5.30
C THR A 234 5.05 5.12 -3.85
N ILE A 235 5.21 6.14 -2.99
CA ILE A 235 5.52 5.89 -1.56
C ILE A 235 4.37 5.21 -0.83
N THR A 236 3.10 5.52 -1.14
CA THR A 236 1.96 4.88 -0.48
C THR A 236 1.96 3.38 -0.74
N SER A 237 2.14 2.97 -2.00
CA SER A 237 2.21 1.56 -2.38
C SER A 237 3.42 0.87 -1.73
N PHE A 238 4.58 1.55 -1.77
CA PHE A 238 5.83 1.08 -1.20
C PHE A 238 5.74 0.83 0.31
N HIS A 239 5.26 1.81 1.09
CA HIS A 239 5.11 1.68 2.54
C HIS A 239 4.06 0.66 2.93
N LEU A 240 2.94 0.54 2.21
CA LEU A 240 1.96 -0.52 2.44
C LEU A 240 2.56 -1.91 2.24
N SER A 241 3.40 -2.07 1.21
CA SER A 241 4.08 -3.34 0.95
C SER A 241 5.11 -3.66 2.04
N ILE A 242 5.96 -2.71 2.44
CA ILE A 242 6.90 -2.91 3.56
C ILE A 242 6.14 -3.24 4.86
N TYR A 243 5.04 -2.53 5.14
CA TYR A 243 4.25 -2.74 6.36
C TYR A 243 3.77 -4.19 6.47
N ILE A 244 3.16 -4.74 5.42
CA ILE A 244 2.66 -6.12 5.45
C ILE A 244 3.80 -7.15 5.43
N GLN A 245 4.94 -6.85 4.79
CA GLN A 245 6.11 -7.74 4.82
C GLN A 245 6.74 -7.80 6.22
N LYS A 246 6.84 -6.65 6.90
CA LYS A 246 7.25 -6.59 8.31
C LYS A 246 6.28 -7.37 9.19
N LEU A 247 4.97 -7.23 8.99
CA LEU A 247 3.97 -8.01 9.73
C LEU A 247 4.13 -9.52 9.52
N ILE A 248 4.41 -9.98 8.29
CA ILE A 248 4.64 -11.41 8.04
C ILE A 248 5.82 -11.92 8.88
N HIS A 249 6.86 -11.11 8.98
CA HIS A 249 8.06 -11.47 9.71
C HIS A 249 7.89 -11.38 11.24
N THR A 250 7.10 -10.44 11.74
CA THR A 250 7.02 -10.11 13.18
C THR A 250 5.79 -10.66 13.89
N LEU A 251 4.63 -10.75 13.24
CA LEU A 251 3.37 -11.11 13.91
C LEU A 251 3.40 -12.50 14.55
N PRO A 252 3.92 -13.56 13.89
CA PRO A 252 4.04 -14.88 14.55
C PRO A 252 4.90 -14.82 15.83
N LYS A 253 5.99 -14.04 15.80
CA LYS A 253 6.88 -13.83 16.96
C LYS A 253 6.20 -13.03 18.07
N MET A 254 5.33 -12.07 17.72
CA MET A 254 4.51 -11.32 18.68
C MET A 254 3.55 -12.25 19.43
N VAL A 255 2.90 -13.18 18.72
CA VAL A 255 2.01 -14.19 19.32
C VAL A 255 2.79 -15.12 20.25
N GLU A 256 3.93 -15.66 19.81
CA GLU A 256 4.77 -16.56 20.62
C GLU A 256 5.27 -15.92 21.92
N LYS A 257 5.60 -14.62 21.86
CA LYS A 257 6.06 -13.85 23.03
C LYS A 257 4.93 -13.23 23.85
N GLY A 258 3.70 -13.22 23.35
CA GLY A 258 2.57 -12.54 23.99
C GLY A 258 2.70 -11.01 24.03
N ASN A 259 3.41 -10.40 23.06
CA ASN A 259 3.76 -8.98 23.12
C ASN A 259 3.70 -8.31 21.72
N ASP A 260 2.96 -7.20 21.63
CA ASP A 260 2.74 -6.39 20.42
C ASP A 260 3.93 -5.48 20.06
N THR A 261 4.91 -5.33 20.94
CA THR A 261 6.10 -4.50 20.75
C THR A 261 7.31 -5.28 20.22
N VAL A 262 7.17 -6.58 19.94
CA VAL A 262 8.27 -7.36 19.36
C VAL A 262 8.60 -6.76 17.99
N ARG A 263 9.87 -6.39 17.82
CA ARG A 263 10.44 -5.94 16.54
C ARG A 263 11.54 -6.91 16.14
N ALA A 264 11.72 -7.08 14.84
CA ALA A 264 12.85 -7.80 14.27
C ALA A 264 13.45 -6.93 13.18
N ASP A 265 14.77 -7.01 13.00
CA ASP A 265 15.44 -6.34 11.90
C ASP A 265 14.95 -6.96 10.59
N TRP A 266 14.10 -6.21 9.89
CA TRP A 266 13.59 -6.59 8.60
C TRP A 266 14.43 -5.89 7.54
N ASN A 267 15.08 -6.68 6.70
CA ASN A 267 15.84 -6.18 5.57
C ASN A 267 15.72 -7.12 4.37
N ILE A 268 15.92 -6.59 3.18
CA ILE A 268 15.84 -7.33 1.90
C ILE A 268 16.94 -6.87 0.94
N VAL A 269 17.52 -7.80 0.20
CA VAL A 269 18.41 -7.47 -0.93
C VAL A 269 17.59 -7.13 -2.16
N VAL A 270 17.89 -6.01 -2.80
CA VAL A 270 17.30 -5.64 -4.09
C VAL A 270 18.27 -5.87 -5.23
N ASP A 271 17.74 -6.34 -6.36
CA ASP A 271 18.45 -6.41 -7.62
C ASP A 271 18.25 -5.09 -8.40
N ALA A 272 19.35 -4.36 -8.58
CA ALA A 272 19.39 -3.12 -9.35
C ALA A 272 19.82 -3.33 -10.82
N THR A 273 20.12 -4.57 -11.26
CA THR A 273 20.63 -4.84 -12.61
C THR A 273 19.55 -4.94 -13.67
N ASP A 274 18.29 -5.18 -13.27
CA ASP A 274 17.16 -5.54 -14.14
C ASP A 274 17.37 -6.83 -14.95
N ASP A 275 18.41 -7.61 -14.62
CA ASP A 275 18.74 -8.88 -15.27
C ASP A 275 18.32 -10.06 -14.39
N PHE A 276 17.50 -10.95 -14.96
CA PHE A 276 17.02 -12.15 -14.28
C PHE A 276 18.12 -13.16 -13.97
N GLU A 277 19.25 -13.09 -14.68
CA GLU A 277 20.37 -14.02 -14.56
C GLU A 277 21.56 -13.41 -13.81
N SER A 278 21.42 -12.19 -13.28
CA SER A 278 22.48 -11.56 -12.49
C SER A 278 22.76 -12.34 -11.21
N LYS A 279 23.98 -12.22 -10.69
CA LYS A 279 24.36 -12.94 -9.46
C LYS A 279 23.53 -12.49 -8.26
N ILE A 280 23.17 -11.21 -8.21
CA ILE A 280 22.37 -10.64 -7.13
C ILE A 280 20.89 -11.04 -7.22
N ALA A 281 20.39 -11.34 -8.43
CA ALA A 281 19.01 -11.77 -8.63
C ALA A 281 18.67 -13.03 -7.82
N ARG A 282 19.63 -13.95 -7.63
CA ARG A 282 19.46 -15.14 -6.79
C ARG A 282 19.27 -14.78 -5.31
N ILE A 283 20.15 -13.93 -4.76
CA ILE A 283 20.09 -13.52 -3.34
C ILE A 283 18.78 -12.76 -3.08
N SER A 284 18.39 -11.87 -3.98
CA SER A 284 17.12 -11.16 -3.90
C SER A 284 15.89 -12.08 -4.02
N ALA A 285 15.98 -13.14 -4.85
CA ALA A 285 14.93 -14.14 -4.96
C ALA A 285 14.79 -15.01 -3.70
N GLU A 286 15.90 -15.32 -3.02
CA GLU A 286 15.89 -16.05 -1.74
C GLU A 286 15.16 -15.26 -0.64
N ASP A 287 15.35 -13.94 -0.58
CA ASP A 287 14.61 -13.07 0.35
C ASP A 287 13.10 -13.06 0.00
N ALA A 288 12.74 -13.01 -1.29
CA ALA A 288 11.34 -13.04 -1.72
C ALA A 288 10.66 -14.41 -1.49
N ASP A 289 11.42 -15.50 -1.60
CA ASP A 289 10.94 -16.84 -1.26
C ASP A 289 10.75 -17.00 0.24
N THR A 290 11.67 -16.45 1.05
CA THR A 290 11.54 -16.40 2.51
C THR A 290 10.26 -15.69 2.93
N LEU A 291 9.92 -14.55 2.32
CA LEU A 291 8.63 -13.90 2.55
C LEU A 291 7.47 -14.86 2.25
N SER A 292 7.51 -15.49 1.07
CA SER A 292 6.45 -16.39 0.58
C SER A 292 6.23 -17.58 1.53
N ASN A 293 7.32 -18.16 2.05
CA ASN A 293 7.29 -19.29 2.98
C ASN A 293 6.68 -18.91 4.34
N ASN A 294 6.87 -17.66 4.79
CA ASN A 294 6.35 -17.17 6.07
C ASN A 294 4.89 -16.67 6.03
N VAL A 295 4.28 -16.57 4.85
CA VAL A 295 2.88 -16.09 4.72
C VAL A 295 1.90 -16.97 5.49
N TYR A 296 2.13 -18.28 5.53
CA TYR A 296 1.24 -19.20 6.23
C TYR A 296 1.26 -18.97 7.74
N ASP A 297 2.44 -18.74 8.32
CA ASP A 297 2.60 -18.46 9.75
C ASP A 297 1.92 -17.14 10.13
N TYR A 298 2.02 -16.12 9.28
CA TYR A 298 1.26 -14.87 9.45
C TYR A 298 -0.26 -15.10 9.45
N ILE A 299 -0.75 -15.96 8.54
CA ILE A 299 -2.17 -16.31 8.47
C ILE A 299 -2.61 -17.05 9.73
N LYS A 300 -1.81 -18.03 10.19
CA LYS A 300 -2.03 -18.78 11.44
C LYS A 300 -2.09 -17.84 12.64
N ALA A 301 -1.09 -16.97 12.79
CA ALA A 301 -1.03 -15.98 13.86
C ALA A 301 -2.25 -15.04 13.88
N THR A 302 -2.70 -14.59 12.70
CA THR A 302 -3.90 -13.74 12.59
C THR A 302 -5.17 -14.47 13.05
N PHE A 303 -5.33 -15.75 12.68
CA PHE A 303 -6.47 -16.54 13.15
C PHE A 303 -6.41 -16.84 14.65
N GLN A 304 -5.22 -17.10 15.21
CA GLN A 304 -5.02 -17.25 16.64
C GLN A 304 -5.45 -15.99 17.41
N ILE A 305 -5.02 -14.81 16.95
CA ILE A 305 -5.43 -13.52 17.54
C ILE A 305 -6.94 -13.32 17.43
N ASN A 306 -7.53 -13.59 16.27
CA ASN A 306 -8.98 -13.48 16.09
C ASN A 306 -9.75 -14.43 17.04
N ALA A 307 -9.27 -15.66 17.21
CA ALA A 307 -9.86 -16.63 18.14
C ALA A 307 -9.76 -16.17 19.60
N ALA A 308 -8.61 -15.63 20.01
CA ALA A 308 -8.41 -15.04 21.33
C ALA A 308 -9.34 -13.84 21.59
N LEU A 309 -9.48 -12.93 20.63
CA LEU A 309 -10.42 -11.81 20.71
C LEU A 309 -11.87 -12.30 20.88
N ARG A 310 -12.29 -13.32 20.12
CA ARG A 310 -13.62 -13.94 20.27
C ARG A 310 -13.82 -14.54 21.65
N ARG A 311 -12.83 -15.26 22.17
CA ARG A 311 -12.85 -15.86 23.51
C ARG A 311 -13.04 -14.80 24.60
N LEU A 312 -12.35 -13.67 24.47
CA LEU A 312 -12.44 -12.54 25.40
C LEU A 312 -13.67 -11.65 25.17
N LYS A 313 -14.45 -11.91 24.10
CA LYS A 313 -15.58 -11.07 23.65
C LYS A 313 -15.15 -9.62 23.41
N LEU A 314 -13.93 -9.42 22.91
CA LEU A 314 -13.39 -8.11 22.59
C LEU A 314 -13.63 -7.76 21.14
N ASP A 315 -14.01 -6.51 20.89
CA ASP A 315 -14.13 -5.96 19.55
C ASP A 315 -12.77 -5.49 18.99
N LYS A 316 -12.79 -5.05 17.73
CA LYS A 316 -11.62 -4.57 16.99
C LYS A 316 -11.57 -3.04 16.93
N THR A 317 -12.05 -2.36 17.97
CA THR A 317 -12.14 -0.88 18.02
C THR A 317 -11.16 -0.24 18.99
N ASN A 318 -10.41 -1.04 19.76
CA ASN A 318 -9.37 -0.56 20.68
C ASN A 318 -8.09 -1.39 20.51
N SER A 319 -6.95 -0.72 20.26
CA SER A 319 -5.64 -1.36 20.14
C SER A 319 -5.22 -2.14 21.40
N ASP A 320 -5.67 -1.75 22.59
CA ASP A 320 -5.39 -2.51 23.83
C ASP A 320 -5.99 -3.92 23.81
N ASN A 321 -7.05 -4.16 23.02
CA ASN A 321 -7.64 -5.48 22.89
C ASN A 321 -6.70 -6.46 22.18
N LEU A 322 -5.83 -5.97 21.29
CA LEU A 322 -4.82 -6.80 20.65
C LEU A 322 -3.80 -7.30 21.68
N ARG A 323 -3.35 -6.44 22.59
CA ARG A 323 -2.43 -6.81 23.66
C ARG A 323 -3.03 -7.88 24.57
N ARG A 324 -4.28 -7.68 25.01
CA ARG A 324 -5.02 -8.68 25.82
C ARG A 324 -5.16 -10.03 25.11
N ALA A 325 -5.38 -10.02 23.79
CA ALA A 325 -5.45 -11.24 23.00
C ALA A 325 -4.08 -11.95 22.92
N MET A 326 -2.98 -11.22 22.79
CA MET A 326 -1.63 -11.79 22.79
C MET A 326 -1.24 -12.33 24.17
N GLU A 327 -1.56 -11.61 25.25
CA GLU A 327 -1.37 -12.06 26.63
C GLU A 327 -2.10 -13.38 26.88
N LEU A 328 -3.37 -13.49 26.47
CA LEU A 328 -4.14 -14.74 26.57
C LEU A 328 -3.49 -15.90 25.79
N LEU A 329 -2.95 -15.64 24.60
CA LEU A 329 -2.30 -16.68 23.80
C LEU A 329 -0.99 -17.17 24.44
N LYS A 330 -0.34 -16.32 25.23
CA LYS A 330 0.87 -16.68 25.98
C LYS A 330 0.55 -17.41 27.28
N GLU A 331 -0.39 -16.87 28.05
CA GLU A 331 -0.79 -17.38 29.37
C GLU A 331 -2.24 -17.87 29.31
N LYS A 332 -2.39 -19.12 28.88
CA LYS A 332 -3.71 -19.77 28.72
C LYS A 332 -4.27 -20.18 30.09
N PRO A 333 -5.46 -19.71 30.51
CA PRO A 333 -6.11 -20.16 31.74
C PRO A 333 -6.56 -21.63 31.63
N GLN A 334 -6.88 -22.26 32.76
CA GLN A 334 -7.29 -23.68 32.80
C GLN A 334 -8.52 -23.99 31.94
N ASP A 335 -9.45 -23.04 31.79
CA ASP A 335 -10.67 -23.17 31.00
C ASP A 335 -10.48 -22.75 29.53
N PHE A 336 -9.24 -22.46 29.10
CA PHE A 336 -8.94 -22.11 27.72
C PHE A 336 -9.23 -23.28 26.77
N GLU A 337 -8.72 -24.47 27.10
CA GLU A 337 -8.90 -25.67 26.28
C GLU A 337 -10.36 -26.13 26.26
N ILE A 338 -11.08 -26.05 27.38
CA ILE A 338 -12.51 -26.41 27.46
C ILE A 338 -13.35 -25.60 26.46
N TYR A 339 -13.05 -24.31 26.32
CA TYR A 339 -13.74 -23.47 25.34
C TYR A 339 -13.48 -23.93 23.91
N PHE A 340 -12.21 -24.21 23.56
CA PHE A 340 -11.85 -24.60 22.20
C PHE A 340 -12.21 -26.05 21.87
N GLU A 341 -12.29 -26.93 22.86
CA GLU A 341 -12.93 -28.25 22.73
C GLU A 341 -14.39 -28.11 22.31
N THR A 342 -15.14 -27.23 22.99
CA THR A 342 -16.54 -26.94 22.60
C THR A 342 -16.63 -26.38 21.18
N GLN A 343 -15.74 -25.46 20.78
CA GLN A 343 -15.73 -24.92 19.41
C GLN A 343 -15.34 -25.98 18.38
N TRP A 344 -14.37 -26.84 18.71
CA TRP A 344 -13.96 -27.96 17.90
C TRP A 344 -15.12 -28.93 17.66
N ASP A 345 -15.80 -29.39 18.71
CA ASP A 345 -16.91 -30.33 18.62
C ASP A 345 -18.07 -29.77 17.78
N ASN A 346 -18.37 -28.47 17.96
CA ASN A 346 -19.38 -27.79 17.16
C ASN A 346 -19.05 -27.78 15.66
N LEU A 347 -17.78 -27.66 15.29
CA LEU A 347 -17.37 -27.71 13.88
C LEU A 347 -17.27 -29.15 13.38
N TYR A 348 -16.60 -30.02 14.14
CA TYR A 348 -16.32 -31.41 13.80
C TYR A 348 -17.61 -32.22 13.62
N SER A 349 -18.63 -31.98 14.45
CA SER A 349 -19.94 -32.64 14.34
C SER A 349 -20.71 -32.30 13.05
N THR A 350 -20.37 -31.21 12.37
CA THR A 350 -21.01 -30.79 11.11
C THR A 350 -20.37 -31.38 9.86
N LEU A 351 -19.21 -32.03 10.02
CA LEU A 351 -18.48 -32.68 8.93
C LEU A 351 -19.12 -34.03 8.59
N ASP A 352 -18.99 -34.45 7.33
CA ASP A 352 -19.29 -35.83 6.94
C ASP A 352 -18.16 -36.78 7.37
N GLU A 353 -18.39 -38.10 7.28
CA GLU A 353 -17.41 -39.09 7.78
C GLU A 353 -16.07 -39.03 7.03
N GLU A 354 -16.08 -38.76 5.71
CA GLU A 354 -14.84 -38.60 4.93
C GLU A 354 -14.03 -37.37 5.37
N ASP A 355 -14.70 -36.24 5.61
CA ASP A 355 -14.07 -35.01 6.10
C ASP A 355 -13.54 -35.19 7.55
N LYS A 356 -14.26 -35.94 8.41
CA LYS A 356 -13.85 -36.25 9.79
C LYS A 356 -12.56 -37.06 9.84
N ASP A 357 -12.45 -38.10 9.02
CA ASP A 357 -11.25 -38.93 8.94
C ASP A 357 -10.04 -38.10 8.51
N LEU A 358 -10.19 -37.27 7.47
CA LEU A 358 -9.10 -36.41 7.02
C LEU A 358 -8.66 -35.41 8.10
N ILE A 359 -9.62 -34.80 8.79
CA ILE A 359 -9.32 -33.82 9.85
C ILE A 359 -8.64 -34.51 11.04
N SER A 360 -9.10 -35.69 11.44
CA SER A 360 -8.48 -36.48 12.51
C SER A 360 -7.04 -36.83 12.20
N ASP A 361 -6.76 -37.24 10.96
CA ASP A 361 -5.38 -37.50 10.51
C ASP A 361 -4.52 -36.22 10.49
N MET A 362 -5.09 -35.10 10.03
CA MET A 362 -4.39 -33.82 9.94
C MET A 362 -3.97 -33.29 11.31
N VAL A 363 -4.82 -33.44 12.33
CA VAL A 363 -4.56 -32.91 13.68
C VAL A 363 -4.03 -33.95 14.66
N LYS A 364 -3.67 -35.14 14.17
CA LYS A 364 -3.20 -36.28 14.98
C LYS A 364 -2.03 -35.94 15.91
N TYR A 365 -1.19 -34.99 15.52
CA TYR A 365 -0.02 -34.55 16.27
C TYR A 365 -0.23 -33.24 17.04
N GLU A 366 -1.46 -32.70 17.04
CA GLU A 366 -1.79 -31.50 17.80
C GLU A 366 -2.21 -31.89 19.22
N ASP A 367 -1.48 -31.34 20.20
CA ASP A 367 -1.64 -31.65 21.62
C ASP A 367 -2.83 -30.93 22.27
N THR A 368 -3.24 -29.79 21.72
CA THR A 368 -4.29 -28.93 22.31
C THR A 368 -5.52 -28.80 21.42
N TYR A 369 -6.70 -28.63 22.00
CA TYR A 369 -7.92 -28.39 21.23
C TYR A 369 -7.88 -27.04 20.51
N PHE A 370 -7.20 -26.06 21.09
CA PHE A 370 -6.94 -24.79 20.42
C PHE A 370 -6.17 -24.97 19.11
N ASP A 371 -5.07 -25.73 19.13
CA ASP A 371 -4.26 -25.93 17.92
C ASP A 371 -5.02 -26.73 16.87
N ARG A 372 -5.74 -27.79 17.29
CA ARG A 372 -6.69 -28.53 16.42
C ARG A 372 -7.69 -27.58 15.75
N TYR A 373 -8.35 -26.74 16.55
CA TYR A 373 -9.33 -25.75 16.06
C TYR A 373 -8.74 -24.78 15.03
N ILE A 374 -7.53 -24.27 15.29
CA ILE A 374 -6.83 -23.38 14.35
C ILE A 374 -6.46 -24.12 13.05
N GLU A 375 -5.97 -25.35 13.12
CA GLU A 375 -5.64 -26.16 11.94
C GLU A 375 -6.88 -26.44 11.08
N LEU A 376 -8.03 -26.71 11.69
CA LEU A 376 -9.31 -26.86 10.96
C LEU A 376 -9.71 -25.56 10.23
N ILE A 377 -9.56 -24.40 10.87
CA ILE A 377 -9.79 -23.10 10.21
C ILE A 377 -8.81 -22.90 9.05
N LEU A 378 -7.53 -23.22 9.24
CA LEU A 378 -6.50 -23.09 8.22
C LEU A 378 -6.73 -24.03 7.05
N LYS A 379 -7.26 -25.24 7.28
CA LYS A 379 -7.68 -26.14 6.21
C LYS A 379 -8.79 -25.52 5.36
N ALA A 380 -9.75 -24.85 5.99
CA ALA A 380 -10.88 -24.21 5.32
C ALA A 380 -10.49 -22.91 4.58
N ARG A 381 -9.59 -22.10 5.15
CA ARG A 381 -9.33 -20.71 4.71
C ARG A 381 -7.88 -20.39 4.39
N GLY A 382 -6.92 -21.15 4.88
CA GLY A 382 -5.48 -20.89 4.76
C GLY A 382 -5.02 -20.75 3.31
N ASN A 383 -5.33 -21.73 2.44
CA ASN A 383 -4.94 -21.66 1.02
C ASN A 383 -5.61 -20.48 0.28
N TYR A 384 -6.86 -20.17 0.61
CA TYR A 384 -7.55 -18.99 0.08
C TYR A 384 -6.78 -17.73 0.49
N GLN A 385 -6.49 -17.57 1.78
CA GLN A 385 -5.76 -16.40 2.29
C GLN A 385 -4.37 -16.32 1.66
N PHE A 386 -3.61 -17.40 1.63
CA PHE A 386 -2.27 -17.46 1.03
C PHE A 386 -2.28 -16.93 -0.40
N ARG A 387 -3.15 -17.47 -1.26
CA ARG A 387 -3.27 -17.06 -2.67
C ARG A 387 -3.54 -15.56 -2.80
N TYR A 388 -4.48 -15.05 -2.01
CA TYR A 388 -4.85 -13.64 -2.09
C TYR A 388 -3.85 -12.70 -1.43
N HIS A 389 -3.08 -13.14 -0.43
CA HIS A 389 -1.96 -12.37 0.12
C HIS A 389 -0.83 -12.28 -0.89
N MET A 390 -0.50 -13.37 -1.60
CA MET A 390 0.46 -13.31 -2.70
C MET A 390 0.04 -12.33 -3.80
N GLN A 391 -1.26 -12.29 -4.12
CA GLN A 391 -1.80 -11.28 -5.04
C GLN A 391 -1.71 -9.86 -4.46
N LEU A 392 -2.01 -9.68 -3.17
CA LEU A 392 -1.88 -8.39 -2.50
C LEU A 392 -0.42 -7.90 -2.54
N PHE A 393 0.57 -8.76 -2.29
CA PHE A 393 2.00 -8.41 -2.38
C PHE A 393 2.41 -8.00 -3.78
N ASP A 394 1.97 -8.75 -4.79
CA ASP A 394 2.23 -8.40 -6.17
C ASP A 394 1.68 -6.99 -6.50
N ASN A 395 0.48 -6.67 -6.01
CA ASN A 395 -0.17 -5.38 -6.26
C ASN A 395 0.46 -4.22 -5.47
N LEU A 396 0.70 -4.39 -4.16
CA LEU A 396 1.29 -3.35 -3.30
C LEU A 396 2.76 -3.09 -3.65
N SER A 397 3.51 -4.12 -4.03
CA SER A 397 4.90 -3.98 -4.48
C SER A 397 5.01 -3.51 -5.93
N GLN A 398 3.88 -3.24 -6.60
CA GLN A 398 3.78 -2.84 -8.01
C GLN A 398 4.62 -3.76 -8.92
N LYS A 399 4.36 -5.08 -8.85
CA LYS A 399 5.19 -6.09 -9.52
C LYS A 399 5.32 -5.81 -11.02
N ASN A 400 6.55 -5.89 -11.53
CA ASN A 400 6.89 -5.63 -12.94
C ASN A 400 6.50 -4.21 -13.41
N ASN A 401 6.63 -3.22 -12.52
CA ASN A 401 6.36 -1.81 -12.81
C ASN A 401 7.54 -0.94 -12.34
N GLU A 402 7.79 0.16 -13.04
CA GLU A 402 8.83 1.15 -12.68
C GLU A 402 8.66 1.78 -11.29
N ARG A 403 7.44 1.78 -10.74
CA ARG A 403 7.14 2.26 -9.38
C ARG A 403 7.31 1.17 -8.32
N GLY A 404 7.64 -0.05 -8.74
CA GLY A 404 7.68 -1.22 -7.88
C GLY A 404 9.06 -1.59 -7.41
N PHE A 405 9.04 -2.53 -6.47
CA PHE A 405 10.24 -3.17 -5.96
C PHE A 405 10.14 -4.69 -5.96
N LEU A 406 9.25 -5.24 -6.80
CA LEU A 406 9.13 -6.67 -7.04
C LEU A 406 9.11 -6.92 -8.55
N ALA A 407 9.85 -7.93 -9.00
CA ALA A 407 9.80 -8.40 -10.38
C ALA A 407 9.65 -9.92 -10.42
N GLN A 408 9.08 -10.41 -11.50
CA GLN A 408 8.97 -11.84 -11.80
C GLN A 408 8.93 -12.02 -13.31
N GLY A 409 9.80 -12.88 -13.82
CA GLY A 409 9.94 -13.16 -15.23
C GLY A 409 8.95 -14.23 -15.68
N ARG A 410 9.04 -14.62 -16.95
CA ARG A 410 8.23 -15.72 -17.49
C ARG A 410 8.89 -17.06 -17.14
N GLY A 411 8.11 -17.98 -16.58
CA GLY A 411 8.55 -19.34 -16.30
C GLY A 411 9.21 -19.52 -14.93
N ARG A 412 9.53 -20.78 -14.59
CA ARG A 412 10.02 -21.16 -13.26
C ARG A 412 11.46 -20.72 -12.97
N LYS A 413 12.27 -20.50 -14.01
CA LYS A 413 13.68 -20.07 -13.88
C LYS A 413 13.83 -18.63 -13.39
N HIS A 414 12.77 -17.84 -13.46
CA HIS A 414 12.76 -16.43 -13.13
C HIS A 414 11.76 -16.15 -12.01
N PRO A 415 12.05 -16.62 -10.77
CA PRO A 415 11.15 -16.47 -9.63
C PRO A 415 10.94 -15.00 -9.26
N ARG A 416 10.06 -14.77 -8.28
CA ARG A 416 9.93 -13.44 -7.68
C ARG A 416 11.27 -13.02 -7.09
N ARG A 417 11.65 -11.76 -7.31
CA ARG A 417 12.78 -11.14 -6.64
C ARG A 417 12.46 -9.68 -6.36
N TYR A 418 13.09 -9.12 -5.34
CA TYR A 418 13.03 -7.69 -5.11
C TYR A 418 13.92 -6.95 -6.10
N VAL A 419 13.41 -5.84 -6.62
CA VAL A 419 14.11 -4.97 -7.55
C VAL A 419 14.01 -3.53 -7.09
N LEU A 420 14.68 -2.62 -7.76
CA LEU A 420 14.47 -1.19 -7.55
C LEU A 420 14.05 -0.54 -8.87
N GLY A 421 12.74 -0.36 -9.03
CA GLY A 421 12.16 0.28 -10.21
C GLY A 421 12.61 1.74 -10.33
N THR A 422 12.71 2.23 -11.55
CA THR A 422 13.31 3.54 -11.85
C THR A 422 12.55 4.70 -11.20
N ARG A 423 11.22 4.65 -11.20
CA ARG A 423 10.35 5.67 -10.58
C ARG A 423 10.33 5.58 -9.06
N LEU A 424 10.44 4.37 -8.52
CA LEU A 424 10.62 4.19 -7.09
C LEU A 424 11.95 4.80 -6.64
N LEU A 425 13.06 4.45 -7.30
CA LEU A 425 14.38 5.01 -7.00
C LEU A 425 14.37 6.54 -7.07
N GLU A 426 13.83 7.11 -8.14
CA GLU A 426 13.67 8.57 -8.26
C GLU A 426 12.93 9.16 -7.06
N THR A 427 11.82 8.55 -6.64
CA THR A 427 11.04 9.05 -5.50
C THR A 427 11.82 8.97 -4.20
N LEU A 428 12.51 7.86 -3.94
CA LEU A 428 13.31 7.68 -2.73
C LEU A 428 14.48 8.66 -2.68
N VAL A 429 15.19 8.86 -3.81
CA VAL A 429 16.29 9.83 -3.87
C VAL A 429 15.79 11.23 -3.56
N GLN A 430 14.64 11.65 -4.11
CA GLN A 430 14.06 12.98 -3.85
C GLN A 430 13.71 13.19 -2.38
N ILE A 431 13.32 12.14 -1.67
CA ILE A 431 13.04 12.19 -0.24
C ILE A 431 14.33 12.26 0.57
N LEU A 432 15.35 11.49 0.17
CA LEU A 432 16.61 11.33 0.90
C LEU A 432 17.60 12.48 0.72
N VAL A 433 17.50 13.24 -0.38
CA VAL A 433 18.29 14.48 -0.57
C VAL A 433 17.78 15.64 0.28
N LEU A 434 16.65 15.49 0.96
CA LEU A 434 16.17 16.47 1.92
C LEU A 434 16.77 16.20 3.29
N GLU A 435 17.23 17.26 3.95
CA GLU A 435 17.65 17.24 5.34
C GLU A 435 16.72 18.14 6.14
N SER A 436 16.29 17.68 7.31
CA SER A 436 15.45 18.48 8.19
C SER A 436 16.28 19.09 9.30
N ASP A 437 16.09 20.39 9.54
CA ASP A 437 16.61 21.10 10.71
C ASP A 437 15.60 21.12 11.88
N GLY A 438 14.54 20.30 11.78
CA GLY A 438 13.39 20.24 12.69
C GLY A 438 12.13 20.87 12.09
N SER A 439 12.18 22.16 11.77
CA SER A 439 11.01 22.89 11.24
C SER A 439 11.01 23.03 9.72
N ASN A 440 12.19 23.16 9.12
CA ASN A 440 12.39 23.38 7.70
C ASN A 440 13.09 22.18 7.06
N PHE A 441 13.14 22.22 5.73
CA PHE A 441 13.94 21.31 4.93
C PHE A 441 14.90 22.09 4.06
N GLN A 442 16.11 21.59 3.99
CA GLN A 442 17.11 22.04 3.04
C GLN A 442 17.50 20.89 2.11
N THR A 443 17.96 21.26 0.93
CA THR A 443 18.41 20.31 -0.06
C THR A 443 19.92 20.06 0.10
N ARG A 444 20.35 18.80 0.15
CA ARG A 444 21.76 18.43 0.25
C ARG A 444 22.17 17.42 -0.80
N THR A 445 23.43 17.50 -1.24
CA THR A 445 24.06 16.48 -2.09
C THR A 445 24.47 15.28 -1.24
N LEU A 446 24.38 14.07 -1.79
CA LEU A 446 24.82 12.83 -1.13
C LEU A 446 25.96 12.18 -1.92
N SER A 447 26.86 11.46 -1.25
CA SER A 447 27.67 10.45 -1.94
C SER A 447 26.83 9.21 -2.29
N ILE A 448 27.37 8.32 -3.14
CA ILE A 448 26.71 7.05 -3.44
C ILE A 448 26.60 6.17 -2.19
N GLU A 449 27.67 6.11 -1.40
CA GLU A 449 27.72 5.33 -0.17
C GLU A 449 26.72 5.85 0.87
N GLU A 450 26.62 7.17 1.04
CA GLU A 450 25.63 7.80 1.92
C GLU A 450 24.20 7.50 1.48
N LEU A 451 23.91 7.57 0.16
CA LEU A 451 22.58 7.23 -0.35
C LEU A 451 22.24 5.75 -0.12
N ILE A 452 23.17 4.83 -0.39
CA ILE A 452 22.98 3.40 -0.14
C ILE A 452 22.71 3.15 1.34
N GLN A 453 23.49 3.76 2.24
CA GLN A 453 23.31 3.61 3.68
C GLN A 453 21.96 4.19 4.13
N ASN A 454 21.59 5.38 3.66
CA ASN A 454 20.30 5.99 3.98
C ASN A 454 19.12 5.11 3.51
N ILE A 455 19.21 4.49 2.33
CA ILE A 455 18.18 3.55 1.83
C ILE A 455 18.08 2.32 2.75
N ARG A 456 19.22 1.79 3.21
CA ARG A 456 19.27 0.65 4.14
C ARG A 456 18.70 1.00 5.51
N ASP A 457 19.16 2.08 6.12
CA ASP A 457 18.76 2.46 7.47
C ASP A 457 17.30 2.87 7.54
N ARG A 458 16.84 3.60 6.53
CA ARG A 458 15.47 4.13 6.49
C ARG A 458 14.45 3.07 6.10
N TYR A 459 14.76 2.21 5.13
CA TYR A 459 13.77 1.30 4.54
C TYR A 459 14.08 -0.18 4.71
N GLY A 460 15.26 -0.57 5.21
CA GLY A 460 15.70 -1.96 5.26
C GLY A 460 16.13 -2.52 3.89
N ILE A 461 16.41 -1.67 2.91
CA ILE A 461 16.76 -2.11 1.56
C ILE A 461 18.27 -2.19 1.40
N ILE A 462 18.77 -3.38 1.08
CA ILE A 462 20.19 -3.67 0.89
C ILE A 462 20.52 -3.62 -0.60
N ILE A 463 21.32 -2.63 -0.97
CA ILE A 463 21.95 -2.54 -2.31
C ILE A 463 23.36 -3.15 -2.25
N ASN A 464 24.10 -2.85 -1.18
CA ASN A 464 25.41 -3.41 -0.89
C ASN A 464 25.38 -4.11 0.48
N GLY A 465 25.45 -5.44 0.49
CA GLY A 465 25.31 -6.23 1.72
C GLY A 465 26.63 -6.58 2.40
N LEU A 466 27.78 -6.07 1.94
CA LEU A 466 29.09 -6.44 2.49
C LEU A 466 29.29 -6.08 3.97
N ALA A 467 28.50 -5.15 4.49
CA ALA A 467 28.51 -4.75 5.90
C ALA A 467 27.44 -5.49 6.74
N GLU A 468 26.56 -6.29 6.13
CA GLU A 468 25.50 -6.99 6.85
C GLU A 468 26.05 -8.27 7.50
N ASP A 469 25.68 -8.52 8.76
CA ASP A 469 26.15 -9.70 9.51
C ASP A 469 25.87 -11.02 8.79
N ARG A 470 24.73 -11.12 8.09
CA ARG A 470 24.34 -12.33 7.33
C ARG A 470 25.24 -12.62 6.11
N PHE A 471 26.12 -11.70 5.73
CA PHE A 471 27.07 -11.85 4.63
C PHE A 471 28.54 -11.70 5.06
N LYS A 472 28.83 -11.72 6.37
CA LYS A 472 30.19 -11.53 6.90
C LYS A 472 31.20 -12.57 6.40
N ASP A 473 30.77 -13.82 6.27
CA ASP A 473 31.58 -14.95 5.81
C ASP A 473 31.21 -15.36 4.36
N ALA A 474 30.72 -14.41 3.57
CA ALA A 474 30.23 -14.69 2.23
C ALA A 474 31.34 -15.10 1.25
N ASP A 475 30.98 -15.94 0.28
CA ASP A 475 31.91 -16.39 -0.75
C ASP A 475 32.28 -15.29 -1.76
N LEU A 476 33.32 -15.53 -2.56
CA LEU A 476 33.75 -14.61 -3.62
C LEU A 476 32.60 -14.26 -4.59
N ASN A 477 31.68 -15.20 -4.85
CA ASN A 477 30.56 -14.95 -5.75
C ASN A 477 29.60 -13.91 -5.18
N THR A 478 29.29 -13.98 -3.89
CA THR A 478 28.45 -13.00 -3.18
C THR A 478 29.11 -11.63 -3.15
N HIS A 479 30.42 -11.57 -2.91
CA HIS A 479 31.16 -10.31 -3.00
C HIS A 479 31.08 -9.68 -4.39
N LEU A 480 31.27 -10.49 -5.44
CA LEU A 480 31.14 -10.02 -6.82
C LEU A 480 29.70 -9.61 -7.16
N ALA A 481 28.69 -10.29 -6.62
CA ALA A 481 27.29 -9.96 -6.81
C ALA A 481 26.94 -8.57 -6.26
N PHE A 482 27.37 -8.25 -5.04
CA PHE A 482 27.14 -6.91 -4.48
C PHE A 482 27.90 -5.82 -5.22
N LYS A 483 29.13 -6.10 -5.66
CA LYS A 483 29.90 -5.15 -6.48
C LYS A 483 29.18 -4.84 -7.79
N GLU A 484 28.72 -5.87 -8.51
CA GLU A 484 27.93 -5.74 -9.73
C GLU A 484 26.64 -4.95 -9.49
N ASN A 485 25.94 -5.24 -8.40
CA ASN A 485 24.70 -4.56 -8.03
C ASN A 485 24.90 -3.06 -7.77
N VAL A 486 26.00 -2.69 -7.10
CA VAL A 486 26.36 -1.28 -6.85
C VAL A 486 26.65 -0.54 -8.16
N GLU A 487 27.35 -1.16 -9.10
CA GLU A 487 27.61 -0.55 -10.40
C GLU A 487 26.32 -0.37 -11.22
N ALA A 488 25.42 -1.35 -11.19
CA ALA A 488 24.10 -1.22 -11.81
C ALA A 488 23.26 -0.12 -11.15
N PHE A 489 23.29 -0.01 -9.83
CA PHE A 489 22.63 1.06 -9.09
C PHE A 489 23.14 2.45 -9.50
N LYS A 490 24.46 2.63 -9.63
CA LYS A 490 25.06 3.88 -10.15
C LYS A 490 24.59 4.19 -11.56
N LEU A 491 24.52 3.18 -12.44
CA LEU A 491 24.03 3.35 -13.80
C LEU A 491 22.55 3.80 -13.82
N LYS A 492 21.69 3.20 -12.99
CA LYS A 492 20.30 3.62 -12.85
C LYS A 492 20.18 5.08 -12.41
N LEU A 493 20.94 5.49 -11.39
CA LEU A 493 20.99 6.88 -10.92
C LEU A 493 21.41 7.86 -12.02
N ARG A 494 22.31 7.45 -12.92
CA ARG A 494 22.71 8.23 -14.09
C ARG A 494 21.57 8.36 -15.09
N GLN A 495 20.84 7.29 -15.36
CA GLN A 495 19.71 7.28 -16.29
C GLN A 495 18.58 8.21 -15.83
N ILE A 496 18.33 8.30 -14.52
CA ILE A 496 17.34 9.23 -13.96
C ILE A 496 17.88 10.66 -13.74
N GLY A 497 19.13 10.92 -14.12
CA GLY A 497 19.72 12.26 -14.07
C GLY A 497 20.06 12.78 -12.67
N PHE A 498 20.16 11.89 -11.67
CA PHE A 498 20.59 12.27 -10.31
C PHE A 498 22.10 12.14 -10.11
N TYR A 499 22.81 11.49 -11.03
CA TYR A 499 24.24 11.22 -10.92
C TYR A 499 24.99 11.61 -12.20
N ASN A 500 26.00 12.47 -12.07
CA ASN A 500 26.87 12.91 -13.18
C ASN A 500 28.31 12.49 -12.91
N ASP A 501 28.83 11.64 -13.80
CA ASP A 501 30.21 11.17 -13.77
C ASP A 501 31.01 11.92 -14.85
N LEU A 502 31.32 13.20 -14.57
CA LEU A 502 32.04 14.09 -15.49
C LEU A 502 33.57 14.05 -15.28
N SER A 503 34.09 13.24 -14.34
CA SER A 503 35.53 13.17 -14.04
C SER A 503 35.87 11.96 -13.16
N ASP A 504 37.05 11.36 -13.38
CA ASP A 504 37.66 10.29 -12.57
C ASP A 504 37.88 10.63 -11.08
N ALA A 505 37.66 11.89 -10.67
CA ALA A 505 37.79 12.30 -9.29
C ALA A 505 36.55 11.92 -8.46
N TYR A 506 36.72 11.01 -7.49
CA TYR A 506 35.70 10.56 -6.54
C TYR A 506 34.89 11.71 -5.86
N ILE A 507 35.50 12.89 -5.68
CA ILE A 507 34.86 14.08 -5.10
C ILE A 507 33.72 14.66 -5.97
N LEU A 508 33.77 14.44 -7.29
CA LEU A 508 32.80 14.97 -8.27
C LEU A 508 31.60 14.03 -8.50
N GLN A 509 31.67 12.80 -7.99
CA GLN A 509 30.63 11.76 -8.10
C GLN A 509 29.55 11.93 -7.02
N ARG A 510 28.69 12.94 -7.17
CA ARG A 510 27.64 13.25 -6.17
C ARG A 510 26.23 13.08 -6.73
N ILE A 511 25.32 12.65 -5.86
CA ILE A 511 23.88 12.71 -6.09
C ILE A 511 23.43 14.16 -5.98
N ARG A 512 22.91 14.68 -7.10
CA ARG A 512 22.39 16.04 -7.18
C ARG A 512 20.87 16.04 -7.05
N PRO A 513 20.31 16.88 -6.17
CA PRO A 513 18.87 17.02 -6.04
C PRO A 513 18.29 17.62 -7.32
N ARG A 514 17.20 17.06 -7.84
CA ARG A 514 16.58 17.57 -9.07
C ARG A 514 15.85 18.89 -8.84
N TYR A 515 15.33 19.08 -7.62
CA TYR A 515 14.64 20.29 -7.21
C TYR A 515 15.34 20.84 -5.97
N GLU A 516 15.96 22.00 -6.10
CA GLU A 516 16.67 22.66 -5.00
C GLU A 516 15.68 23.53 -4.20
N LEU A 517 15.61 23.27 -2.89
CA LEU A 517 14.92 24.14 -1.95
C LEU A 517 15.83 25.32 -1.63
N ASN A 518 15.40 26.52 -2.00
CA ASN A 518 16.08 27.78 -1.73
C ASN A 518 17.52 27.85 -2.26
N VAL A 519 17.68 28.13 -3.56
CA VAL A 519 18.78 29.02 -3.96
C VAL A 519 18.27 30.43 -3.67
N GLN A 520 18.74 31.02 -2.57
CA GLN A 520 18.76 32.49 -2.48
C GLN A 520 19.89 33.02 -3.34
#